data_AF-A0AB38R350-F1
#
_entry.id   AF-A0AB38R350-F1
#
_cell.length_a   1.000
_cell.length_b   1.000
_cell.length_c   1.000
_cell.angle_alpha   90.00
_cell.angle_beta   90.00
_cell.angle_gamma   90.00
#
_symmetry.space_group_name_H-M   'P 1'
#
loop_
_entity.id
_entity.type
_entity.pdbx_description
1 polymer ?
#
loop_
_entity_poly.entity_id
_entity_poly.type
_entity_poly.pdbx_seq_one_letter_code
_entity_poly.pdbx_strand_id
1 'polypeptide(L)'
;MLAVHFGAGNIGRGFIGSLLSQSGYEVVFVDINDEVVRLLKEKQAYRVIVADETEQEQPIRNVSALNSQTEREKVIDYITKAHLVTTAVGPHVLPSIAAILAEGLQKRLTVNQAPLHIIACENMIGGSDVLKSHVFAMISEADKPLFEKYYGFLNCAVDRIVPNQKHADPLTVVVEPFFEWVIEKRNIIGGIPSIQGAHFVDDLQPYIERKLFTVNTGHAIASYLGYYKKIQTIQEAMKNEEIRSDVEKALHESGAVLVKKYGWNESEHESYIQKIIQRFMNPSISDEVVRVARSPIRKLGANDRLIGPAVQYYDLFGQVPRGLVKGIAALLLFDYENDKEAVALQQTIQKSGVEEALFQYAQLEKEHPLVIAIKNQFSGLSRENVNM
;
A
#
# COMPACT_ATOMS: atom_id res chain seq x y z
N MET A 1 15.89 16.97 -14.95
CA MET A 1 15.64 17.27 -13.51
C MET A 1 16.20 16.11 -12.68
N LEU A 2 16.56 16.34 -11.41
CA LEU A 2 17.13 15.30 -10.54
C LEU A 2 16.09 14.86 -9.50
N ALA A 3 15.86 13.56 -9.34
CA ALA A 3 15.08 12.99 -8.25
C ALA A 3 15.96 12.11 -7.36
N VAL A 4 15.85 12.30 -6.04
CA VAL A 4 16.46 11.41 -5.05
C VAL A 4 15.37 10.49 -4.51
N HIS A 5 15.53 9.18 -4.67
CA HIS A 5 14.53 8.19 -4.25
C HIS A 5 15.10 7.27 -3.16
N PHE A 6 14.58 7.38 -1.94
CA PHE A 6 14.94 6.47 -0.84
C PHE A 6 14.19 5.15 -0.99
N GLY A 7 14.93 4.03 -1.03
CA GLY A 7 14.40 2.68 -1.20
C GLY A 7 14.57 2.17 -2.64
N ALA A 8 15.61 1.40 -2.88
CA ALA A 8 15.89 0.75 -4.15
C ALA A 8 15.24 -0.64 -4.26
N GLY A 9 14.22 -0.95 -3.47
CA GLY A 9 13.48 -2.22 -3.51
C GLY A 9 12.54 -2.35 -4.70
N ASN A 10 11.68 -3.38 -4.69
CA ASN A 10 10.78 -3.67 -5.80
C ASN A 10 9.77 -2.54 -6.08
N ILE A 11 9.24 -1.86 -5.06
CA ILE A 11 8.34 -0.70 -5.26
C ILE A 11 9.12 0.51 -5.81
N GLY A 12 10.31 0.78 -5.27
CA GLY A 12 11.14 1.88 -5.75
C GLY A 12 11.54 1.72 -7.21
N ARG A 13 12.00 0.53 -7.61
CA ARG A 13 12.40 0.25 -9.00
C ARG A 13 11.20 -0.02 -9.92
N GLY A 14 10.21 -0.75 -9.44
CA GLY A 14 9.07 -1.19 -10.25
C GLY A 14 7.99 -0.13 -10.43
N PHE A 15 7.93 0.90 -9.58
CA PHE A 15 6.84 1.88 -9.60
C PHE A 15 7.32 3.33 -9.51
N ILE A 16 7.84 3.76 -8.36
CA ILE A 16 8.06 5.19 -8.12
C ILE A 16 9.24 5.70 -8.93
N GLY A 17 10.42 5.10 -8.77
CA GLY A 17 11.62 5.45 -9.51
C GLY A 17 11.50 5.20 -11.02
N SER A 18 10.76 4.17 -11.46
CA SER A 18 10.50 3.94 -12.88
C SER A 18 9.65 5.05 -13.49
N LEU A 19 8.55 5.46 -12.84
CA LEU A 19 7.73 6.59 -13.31
C LEU A 19 8.51 7.90 -13.33
N LEU A 20 9.36 8.15 -12.33
CA LEU A 20 10.21 9.34 -12.31
C LEU A 20 11.21 9.34 -13.46
N SER A 21 11.88 8.22 -13.73
CA SER A 21 12.77 8.08 -14.88
C SER A 21 12.03 8.30 -16.21
N GLN A 22 10.85 7.70 -16.37
CA GLN A 22 9.98 7.88 -17.55
C GLN A 22 9.50 9.33 -17.71
N SER A 23 9.35 10.06 -16.60
CA SER A 23 9.03 11.49 -16.58
C SER A 23 10.23 12.39 -16.91
N GLY A 24 11.39 11.81 -17.26
CA GLY A 24 12.61 12.54 -17.63
C GLY A 24 13.47 12.99 -16.45
N TYR A 25 13.26 12.44 -15.24
CA TYR A 25 14.20 12.65 -14.14
C TYR A 25 15.43 11.74 -14.28
N GLU A 26 16.60 12.30 -13.97
CA GLU A 26 17.71 11.48 -13.52
C GLU A 26 17.40 11.02 -12.09
N VAL A 27 17.36 9.71 -11.86
CA VAL A 27 16.95 9.14 -10.57
C VAL A 27 18.16 8.58 -9.84
N VAL A 28 18.44 9.11 -8.66
CA VAL A 28 19.46 8.58 -7.74
C VAL A 28 18.75 7.85 -6.62
N PHE A 29 18.82 6.52 -6.66
CA PHE A 29 18.34 5.66 -5.59
C PHE A 29 19.24 5.79 -4.34
N VAL A 30 18.64 5.71 -3.16
CA VAL A 30 19.36 5.70 -1.88
C VAL A 30 18.89 4.50 -1.08
N ASP A 31 19.79 3.56 -0.80
CA ASP A 31 19.48 2.31 -0.10
C ASP A 31 20.66 1.89 0.80
N ILE A 32 20.52 0.78 1.51
CA ILE A 32 21.60 0.15 2.30
C ILE A 32 22.06 -1.19 1.70
N ASN A 33 21.32 -1.72 0.72
CA ASN A 33 21.69 -2.95 0.03
C ASN A 33 22.84 -2.69 -0.95
N ASP A 34 24.06 -3.05 -0.55
CA ASP A 34 25.29 -2.83 -1.33
C ASP A 34 25.25 -3.46 -2.72
N GLU A 35 24.67 -4.65 -2.87
CA GLU A 35 24.60 -5.34 -4.16
C GLU A 35 23.73 -4.55 -5.14
N VAL A 36 22.53 -4.14 -4.71
CA VAL A 36 21.61 -3.35 -5.53
C VAL A 36 22.21 -1.99 -5.87
N VAL A 37 22.82 -1.32 -4.88
CA VAL A 37 23.48 -0.02 -5.10
C VAL A 37 24.62 -0.13 -6.11
N ARG A 38 25.50 -1.12 -5.96
CA ARG A 38 26.61 -1.37 -6.88
C ARG A 38 26.12 -1.64 -8.29
N LEU A 39 25.14 -2.53 -8.46
CA LEU A 39 24.60 -2.87 -9.77
C LEU A 39 23.92 -1.68 -10.46
N LEU A 40 23.17 -0.85 -9.72
CA LEU A 40 22.54 0.36 -10.28
C LEU A 40 23.59 1.38 -10.75
N LYS A 41 24.69 1.55 -10.00
CA LYS A 41 25.81 2.42 -10.42
C LYS A 41 26.52 1.90 -11.66
N GLU A 42 26.80 0.60 -11.72
CA GLU A 42 27.54 0.00 -12.83
C GLU A 42 26.71 -0.04 -14.12
N LYS A 43 25.45 -0.46 -14.04
CA LYS A 43 24.59 -0.64 -15.21
C LYS A 43 23.93 0.66 -15.66
N GLN A 44 23.67 1.59 -14.73
CA GLN A 44 22.91 2.83 -14.93
C GLN A 44 21.55 2.65 -15.62
N ALA A 45 21.04 1.42 -15.59
CA ALA A 45 19.81 0.98 -16.20
C ALA A 45 19.37 -0.35 -15.59
N TYR A 46 18.07 -0.63 -15.67
CA TYR A 46 17.47 -1.92 -15.36
C TYR A 46 16.20 -2.12 -16.18
N ARG A 47 15.52 -3.24 -15.99
CA ARG A 47 14.30 -3.58 -16.70
C ARG A 47 13.14 -3.77 -15.74
N VAL A 48 11.99 -3.21 -16.13
CA VAL A 48 10.71 -3.48 -15.52
C VAL A 48 9.91 -4.33 -16.50
N ILE A 49 9.50 -5.52 -16.08
CA ILE A 49 8.65 -6.41 -16.87
C ILE A 49 7.22 -6.16 -16.45
N VAL A 50 6.39 -5.71 -17.40
CA VAL A 50 4.97 -5.51 -17.16
C VAL A 50 4.25 -6.83 -17.43
N ALA A 51 3.66 -7.40 -16.38
CA ALA A 51 3.02 -8.70 -16.42
C ALA A 51 1.60 -8.60 -17.02
N ASP A 52 1.52 -8.26 -18.31
CA ASP A 52 0.34 -8.45 -19.15
C ASP A 52 0.51 -9.71 -20.02
N GLU A 53 -0.42 -9.94 -20.95
CA GLU A 53 -0.37 -11.07 -21.90
C GLU A 53 0.87 -11.06 -22.81
N THR A 54 1.55 -9.91 -22.93
CA THR A 54 2.70 -9.70 -23.82
C THR A 54 4.04 -9.62 -23.07
N GLU A 55 4.02 -9.62 -21.74
CA GLU A 55 5.20 -9.50 -20.85
C GLU A 55 6.17 -8.38 -21.27
N GLN A 56 5.64 -7.17 -21.50
CA GLN A 56 6.44 -6.09 -22.07
C GLN A 56 7.63 -5.70 -21.18
N GLU A 57 8.83 -5.76 -21.75
CA GLU A 57 10.03 -5.22 -21.10
C GLU A 57 10.14 -3.70 -21.30
N GLN A 58 10.11 -2.95 -20.20
CA GLN A 58 10.34 -1.52 -20.17
C GLN A 58 11.77 -1.23 -19.67
N PRO A 59 12.67 -0.73 -20.52
CA PRO A 59 14.01 -0.33 -20.08
C PRO A 59 13.93 0.97 -19.28
N ILE A 60 14.44 0.95 -18.05
CA ILE A 60 14.60 2.14 -17.22
C ILE A 60 16.06 2.59 -17.29
N ARG A 61 16.29 3.87 -17.61
CA ARG A 61 17.61 4.45 -17.86
C ARG A 61 17.78 5.74 -17.06
N ASN A 62 18.98 6.34 -17.10
CA ASN A 62 19.32 7.56 -16.36
C ASN A 62 19.13 7.38 -14.85
N VAL A 63 19.54 6.22 -14.37
CA VAL A 63 19.48 5.86 -12.95
C VAL A 63 20.89 5.66 -12.39
N SER A 64 21.04 5.93 -11.11
CA SER A 64 22.21 5.55 -10.32
C SER A 64 21.76 5.26 -8.90
N ALA A 65 22.69 4.90 -8.01
CA ALA A 65 22.39 4.67 -6.61
C ALA A 65 23.50 5.16 -5.69
N LEU A 66 23.19 5.34 -4.41
CA LEU A 66 24.14 5.60 -3.33
C LEU A 66 23.78 4.76 -2.11
N ASN A 67 24.80 4.32 -1.37
CA ASN A 67 24.56 3.68 -0.08
C ASN A 67 24.47 4.76 1.02
N SER A 68 23.36 4.83 1.75
CA SER A 68 23.12 5.86 2.76
C SER A 68 24.00 5.76 4.01
N GLN A 69 24.58 4.58 4.27
CA GLN A 69 25.47 4.33 5.39
C GLN A 69 26.92 4.67 5.03
N THR A 70 27.38 4.29 3.84
CA THR A 70 28.80 4.45 3.44
C THR A 70 29.07 5.71 2.63
N GLU A 71 28.04 6.32 2.02
CA GLU A 71 28.17 7.50 1.15
C GLU A 71 27.27 8.66 1.60
N ARG A 72 27.06 8.79 2.91
CA ARG A 72 26.20 9.80 3.53
C ARG A 72 26.38 11.20 2.96
N GLU A 73 27.61 11.71 2.92
CA GLU A 73 27.91 13.06 2.41
C GLU A 73 27.48 13.26 0.95
N LYS A 74 27.66 12.23 0.11
CA LYS A 74 27.20 12.30 -1.28
C LYS A 74 25.68 12.38 -1.34
N VAL A 75 24.97 11.61 -0.52
CA VAL A 75 23.49 11.66 -0.47
C VAL A 75 23.03 13.07 -0.08
N ILE A 76 23.64 13.67 0.94
CA ILE A 76 23.37 15.06 1.36
C ILE A 76 23.60 16.02 0.18
N ASP A 77 24.71 15.88 -0.54
CA ASP A 77 24.99 16.71 -1.73
C ASP A 77 23.93 16.55 -2.83
N TYR A 78 23.45 15.33 -3.10
CA TYR A 78 22.39 15.11 -4.08
C TYR A 78 21.05 15.73 -3.63
N ILE A 79 20.72 15.70 -2.33
CA ILE A 79 19.52 16.38 -1.79
C ILE A 79 19.58 17.89 -2.05
N THR A 80 20.76 18.51 -1.93
CA THR A 80 20.93 19.96 -2.19
C THR A 80 20.65 20.36 -3.65
N LYS A 81 20.75 19.40 -4.58
CA LYS A 81 20.54 19.58 -6.03
C LYS A 81 19.21 19.02 -6.52
N ALA A 82 18.50 18.27 -5.67
CA ALA A 82 17.27 17.59 -6.04
C ALA A 82 16.17 18.57 -6.48
N HIS A 83 15.33 18.10 -7.39
CA HIS A 83 14.09 18.75 -7.81
C HIS A 83 12.88 18.02 -7.21
N LEU A 84 13.07 16.78 -6.78
CA LEU A 84 12.08 15.96 -6.08
C LEU A 84 12.79 14.98 -5.14
N VAL A 85 12.23 14.76 -3.95
CA VAL A 85 12.63 13.66 -3.08
C VAL A 85 11.42 12.73 -2.90
N THR A 86 11.62 11.44 -3.05
CA THR A 86 10.57 10.44 -2.81
C THR A 86 11.08 9.28 -1.96
N THR A 87 10.19 8.54 -1.32
CA THR A 87 10.56 7.36 -0.50
C THR A 87 9.64 6.18 -0.80
N ALA A 88 10.17 4.96 -0.74
CA ALA A 88 9.41 3.71 -0.69
C ALA A 88 10.19 2.69 0.15
N VAL A 89 10.34 2.99 1.45
CA VAL A 89 11.23 2.26 2.38
C VAL A 89 10.48 1.43 3.42
N GLY A 90 9.17 1.62 3.54
CA GLY A 90 8.34 1.09 4.61
C GLY A 90 8.16 2.11 5.75
N PRO A 91 6.94 2.24 6.33
CA PRO A 91 6.65 3.22 7.38
C PRO A 91 7.63 3.21 8.57
N HIS A 92 8.07 2.02 8.99
CA HIS A 92 8.98 1.84 10.12
C HIS A 92 10.41 2.33 9.84
N VAL A 93 10.77 2.55 8.57
CA VAL A 93 12.11 3.01 8.14
C VAL A 93 12.14 4.54 7.95
N LEU A 94 10.99 5.19 7.84
CA LEU A 94 10.90 6.66 7.73
C LEU A 94 11.69 7.41 8.82
N PRO A 95 11.66 7.02 10.12
CA PRO A 95 12.46 7.69 11.15
C PRO A 95 13.97 7.61 10.88
N SER A 96 14.44 6.48 10.32
CA SER A 96 15.86 6.24 10.05
C SER A 96 16.38 7.11 8.90
N ILE A 97 15.55 7.39 7.89
CA ILE A 97 15.93 8.27 6.77
C ILE A 97 15.73 9.76 7.08
N ALA A 98 14.94 10.09 8.11
CA ALA A 98 14.66 11.49 8.46
C ALA A 98 15.92 12.28 8.82
N ALA A 99 16.90 11.66 9.47
CA ALA A 99 18.15 12.33 9.87
C ALA A 99 18.98 12.81 8.68
N ILE A 100 19.26 11.92 7.71
CA ILE A 100 20.03 12.30 6.52
C ILE A 100 19.27 13.29 5.64
N LEU A 101 17.93 13.19 5.61
CA LEU A 101 17.10 14.15 4.90
C LEU A 101 17.13 15.53 5.58
N ALA A 102 17.02 15.60 6.91
CA ALA A 102 17.10 16.84 7.67
C ALA A 102 18.44 17.56 7.42
N GLU A 103 19.57 16.84 7.53
CA GLU A 103 20.91 17.39 7.24
C GLU A 103 21.02 17.89 5.79
N GLY A 104 20.51 17.11 4.83
CA GLY A 104 20.45 17.51 3.42
C GLY A 104 19.64 18.78 3.18
N LEU A 105 18.47 18.90 3.82
CA LEU A 105 17.59 20.07 3.72
C LEU A 105 18.17 21.30 4.43
N GLN A 106 18.85 21.13 5.57
CA GLN A 106 19.58 22.21 6.25
C GLN A 106 20.71 22.74 5.38
N LYS A 107 21.55 21.84 4.83
CA LYS A 107 22.61 22.23 3.90
C LYS A 107 22.03 22.91 2.67
N ARG A 108 20.92 22.39 2.13
CA ARG A 108 20.24 22.96 0.97
C ARG A 108 19.81 24.41 1.20
N LEU A 109 19.29 24.77 2.38
CA LEU A 109 18.83 26.15 2.65
C LEU A 109 19.90 27.22 2.42
N THR A 110 21.17 26.86 2.60
CA THR A 110 22.31 27.80 2.47
C THR A 110 22.82 27.92 1.03
N VAL A 111 22.53 26.95 0.16
CA VAL A 111 23.08 26.88 -1.20
C VAL A 111 22.03 26.90 -2.31
N ASN A 112 20.77 26.55 -2.01
CA ASN A 112 19.70 26.43 -2.98
C ASN A 112 18.32 26.60 -2.33
N GLN A 113 17.69 27.75 -2.56
CA GLN A 113 16.35 28.08 -2.04
C GLN A 113 15.23 27.84 -3.06
N ALA A 114 15.48 27.07 -4.11
CA ALA A 114 14.41 26.64 -5.01
C ALA A 114 13.46 25.66 -4.28
N PRO A 115 12.14 25.76 -4.51
CA PRO A 115 11.16 24.84 -3.93
C PRO A 115 11.54 23.38 -4.14
N LEU A 116 11.33 22.55 -3.13
CA LEU A 116 11.52 21.11 -3.19
C LEU A 116 10.29 20.41 -2.62
N HIS A 117 9.74 19.46 -3.38
CA HIS A 117 8.69 18.58 -2.88
C HIS A 117 9.28 17.26 -2.39
N ILE A 118 8.77 16.79 -1.26
CA ILE A 118 9.12 15.51 -0.64
C ILE A 118 7.85 14.66 -0.55
N ILE A 119 7.89 13.45 -1.10
CA ILE A 119 6.71 12.57 -1.20
C ILE A 119 7.06 11.17 -0.67
N ALA A 120 6.55 10.82 0.51
CA ALA A 120 6.69 9.49 1.06
C ALA A 120 5.63 8.55 0.44
N CYS A 121 6.07 7.69 -0.49
CA CYS A 121 5.24 6.78 -1.26
C CYS A 121 5.11 5.43 -0.53
N GLU A 122 4.52 5.49 0.66
CA GLU A 122 4.45 4.38 1.60
C GLU A 122 3.06 3.75 1.64
N ASN A 123 2.96 2.49 2.07
CA ASN A 123 1.68 1.85 2.33
C ASN A 123 1.11 2.28 3.70
N MET A 124 0.91 3.59 3.87
CA MET A 124 0.35 4.21 5.07
C MET A 124 -0.38 5.51 4.71
N ILE A 125 -1.35 5.88 5.53
CA ILE A 125 -2.01 7.20 5.45
C ILE A 125 -1.07 8.24 6.06
N GLY A 126 -0.94 9.41 5.42
CA GLY A 126 -0.16 10.52 5.97
C GLY A 126 1.35 10.29 5.99
N GLY A 127 1.90 9.44 5.12
CA GLY A 127 3.32 9.07 5.16
C GLY A 127 4.26 10.28 5.08
N SER A 128 3.91 11.29 4.28
CA SER A 128 4.72 12.50 4.13
C SER A 128 4.64 13.40 5.37
N ASP A 129 3.49 13.45 6.04
CA ASP A 129 3.35 14.15 7.33
C ASP A 129 4.13 13.47 8.45
N VAL A 130 4.15 12.13 8.47
CA VAL A 130 4.98 11.37 9.42
C VAL A 130 6.46 11.64 9.17
N LEU A 131 6.91 11.60 7.92
CA LEU A 131 8.28 11.96 7.57
C LEU A 131 8.59 13.43 7.93
N LYS A 132 7.68 14.37 7.63
CA LYS A 132 7.80 15.78 8.01
C LYS A 132 8.01 15.92 9.52
N SER A 133 7.21 15.22 10.32
CA SER A 133 7.29 15.27 11.79
C SER A 133 8.66 14.81 12.29
N HIS A 134 9.19 13.71 11.76
CA HIS A 134 10.54 13.24 12.13
C HIS A 134 11.65 14.20 11.68
N VAL A 135 11.54 14.78 10.48
CA VAL A 135 12.49 15.78 10.00
C VAL A 135 12.45 17.03 10.87
N PHE A 136 11.27 17.60 11.11
CA PHE A 136 11.10 18.86 11.86
C PHE A 136 11.51 18.73 13.33
N ALA A 137 11.47 17.54 13.91
CA ALA A 137 11.99 17.28 15.25
C ALA A 137 13.52 17.44 15.35
N MET A 138 14.23 17.46 14.21
CA MET A 138 15.69 17.58 14.13
C MET A 138 16.14 18.99 13.69
N ILE A 139 15.20 19.91 13.46
CA ILE A 139 15.45 21.26 12.95
C ILE A 139 15.21 22.29 14.06
N SER A 140 16.02 23.36 14.07
CA SER A 140 15.86 24.45 15.03
C SER A 140 14.53 25.19 14.83
N GLU A 141 13.93 25.73 15.90
CA GLU A 141 12.70 26.54 15.80
C GLU A 141 12.84 27.73 14.85
N ALA A 142 14.06 28.29 14.75
CA ALA A 142 14.35 29.42 13.85
C ALA A 142 14.30 29.03 12.36
N ASP A 143 14.66 27.78 12.03
CA ASP A 143 14.70 27.30 10.64
C ASP A 143 13.35 26.76 10.16
N LYS A 144 12.45 26.34 11.07
CA LYS A 144 11.15 25.76 10.69
C LYS A 144 10.33 26.64 9.72
N PRO A 145 10.20 27.97 9.91
CA PRO A 145 9.49 28.81 8.95
C PRO A 145 10.14 28.82 7.56
N LEU A 146 11.46 28.71 7.47
CA LEU A 146 12.18 28.61 6.19
C LEU A 146 11.95 27.25 5.54
N PHE A 147 11.94 26.16 6.33
CA PHE A 147 11.59 24.83 5.85
C PHE A 147 10.18 24.80 5.26
N GLU A 148 9.19 25.36 5.95
CA GLU A 148 7.81 25.41 5.43
C GLU A 148 7.66 26.29 4.19
N LYS A 149 8.48 27.33 4.06
CA LYS A 149 8.50 28.20 2.89
C LYS A 149 9.07 27.52 1.64
N TYR A 150 10.07 26.66 1.79
CA TYR A 150 10.80 26.09 0.65
C TYR A 150 10.53 24.60 0.40
N TYR A 151 10.06 23.84 1.40
CA TYR A 151 9.94 22.39 1.34
C TYR A 151 8.50 21.91 1.55
N GLY A 152 7.90 21.37 0.49
CA GLY A 152 6.53 20.86 0.49
C GLY A 152 6.49 19.36 0.72
N PHE A 153 5.95 18.90 1.85
CA PHE A 153 5.71 17.48 2.11
C PHE A 153 4.33 17.11 1.59
N LEU A 154 4.26 16.35 0.49
CA LEU A 154 3.00 16.03 -0.19
C LEU A 154 2.58 14.62 0.17
N ASN A 155 1.44 14.44 0.84
CA ASN A 155 0.90 13.11 1.07
C ASN A 155 0.47 12.49 -0.26
N CYS A 156 0.53 11.16 -0.33
CA CYS A 156 0.09 10.43 -1.50
C CYS A 156 -0.55 9.10 -1.13
N ALA A 157 -1.37 8.59 -2.05
CA ALA A 157 -1.86 7.23 -2.05
C ALA A 157 -1.24 6.51 -3.25
N VAL A 158 -0.62 5.36 -3.00
CA VAL A 158 0.05 4.55 -4.01
C VAL A 158 -0.58 3.16 -4.06
N ASP A 159 -0.81 2.67 -5.27
CA ASP A 159 -1.32 1.33 -5.52
C ASP A 159 -0.67 0.71 -6.76
N ARG A 160 0.09 -0.36 -6.52
CA ARG A 160 0.63 -1.26 -7.53
C ARG A 160 0.98 -2.57 -6.85
N ILE A 161 0.48 -3.68 -7.38
CA ILE A 161 0.83 -5.02 -6.95
C ILE A 161 2.19 -5.34 -7.55
N VAL A 162 3.15 -5.53 -6.65
CA VAL A 162 4.51 -5.96 -6.97
C VAL A 162 4.83 -7.15 -6.05
N PRO A 163 4.75 -8.39 -6.55
CA PRO A 163 4.95 -9.57 -5.73
C PRO A 163 6.40 -9.69 -5.25
N ASN A 164 6.60 -10.53 -4.24
CA ASN A 164 7.94 -10.99 -3.88
C ASN A 164 8.48 -11.83 -5.04
N GLN A 165 9.71 -11.57 -5.43
CA GLN A 165 10.27 -12.13 -6.66
C GLN A 165 11.79 -12.19 -6.58
N LYS A 166 12.36 -13.12 -7.33
CA LYS A 166 13.80 -13.29 -7.50
C LYS A 166 14.07 -13.60 -8.96
N HIS A 167 15.04 -12.90 -9.53
CA HIS A 167 15.43 -13.02 -10.93
C HIS A 167 16.94 -13.28 -11.02
N ALA A 168 17.38 -13.81 -12.15
CA ALA A 168 18.81 -13.97 -12.41
C ALA A 168 19.55 -12.62 -12.44
N ASP A 169 18.90 -11.56 -12.95
CA ASP A 169 19.37 -10.18 -12.78
C ASP A 169 18.67 -9.54 -11.57
N PRO A 170 19.39 -9.24 -10.46
CA PRO A 170 18.80 -8.71 -9.23
C PRO A 170 18.08 -7.36 -9.39
N LEU A 171 18.36 -6.61 -10.45
CA LEU A 171 17.69 -5.33 -10.71
C LEU A 171 16.34 -5.47 -11.40
N THR A 172 16.08 -6.62 -12.06
CA THR A 172 14.81 -6.88 -12.75
C THR A 172 13.66 -6.85 -11.76
N VAL A 173 12.55 -6.22 -12.16
CA VAL A 173 11.31 -6.21 -11.40
C VAL A 173 10.13 -6.45 -12.34
N VAL A 174 9.32 -7.43 -12.00
CA VAL A 174 8.01 -7.72 -12.58
C VAL A 174 6.95 -6.98 -11.79
N VAL A 175 6.07 -6.25 -12.49
CA VAL A 175 5.00 -5.45 -11.90
C VAL A 175 3.70 -5.64 -12.67
N GLU A 176 2.57 -5.37 -12.02
CA GLU A 176 1.30 -5.40 -12.73
C GLU A 176 1.19 -4.20 -13.70
N PRO A 177 0.37 -4.31 -14.76
CA PRO A 177 0.12 -3.21 -15.67
C PRO A 177 -0.55 -2.02 -14.98
N PHE A 178 -1.49 -2.29 -14.07
CA PHE A 178 -2.17 -1.26 -13.32
C PHE A 178 -1.23 -0.57 -12.34
N PHE A 179 -1.35 0.75 -12.25
CA PHE A 179 -0.82 1.51 -11.14
C PHE A 179 -1.69 2.74 -10.90
N GLU A 180 -1.62 3.26 -9.68
CA GLU A 180 -2.25 4.52 -9.31
C GLU A 180 -1.38 5.26 -8.30
N TRP A 181 -1.03 6.51 -8.63
CA TRP A 181 -0.29 7.40 -7.74
C TRP A 181 -1.04 8.73 -7.62
N VAL A 182 -1.72 8.93 -6.51
CA VAL A 182 -2.51 10.14 -6.24
C VAL A 182 -1.78 10.98 -5.21
N ILE A 183 -1.58 12.27 -5.49
CA ILE A 183 -0.79 13.18 -4.65
C ILE A 183 -1.67 14.36 -4.24
N GLU A 184 -1.67 14.70 -2.95
CA GLU A 184 -2.43 15.84 -2.43
C GLU A 184 -1.75 17.18 -2.78
N LYS A 185 -2.52 18.14 -3.29
CA LYS A 185 -2.01 19.46 -3.71
C LYS A 185 -1.73 20.43 -2.56
N ARG A 186 -2.29 20.18 -1.37
CA ARG A 186 -2.35 21.13 -0.25
C ARG A 186 -1.01 21.80 0.08
N ASN A 187 0.09 21.05 0.00
CA ASN A 187 1.43 21.50 0.38
C ASN A 187 2.35 21.80 -0.82
N ILE A 188 1.80 21.99 -2.02
CA ILE A 188 2.58 22.34 -3.20
C ILE A 188 3.10 23.77 -3.06
N ILE A 189 4.42 23.89 -3.13
CA ILE A 189 5.13 25.17 -3.20
C ILE A 189 5.56 25.43 -4.65
N GLY A 190 5.18 26.58 -5.22
CA GLY A 190 5.47 26.91 -6.61
C GLY A 190 4.61 26.10 -7.59
N GLY A 191 5.25 25.40 -8.52
CA GLY A 191 4.56 24.60 -9.55
C GLY A 191 4.31 23.15 -9.13
N ILE A 192 3.34 22.52 -9.80
CA ILE A 192 3.09 21.07 -9.67
C ILE A 192 4.28 20.30 -10.29
N PRO A 193 4.88 19.32 -9.59
CA PRO A 193 5.90 18.45 -10.18
C PRO A 193 5.38 17.74 -11.42
N SER A 194 6.18 17.74 -12.49
CA SER A 194 5.82 17.05 -13.73
C SER A 194 6.14 15.56 -13.60
N ILE A 195 5.14 14.76 -13.19
CA ILE A 195 5.28 13.32 -13.01
C ILE A 195 4.22 12.63 -13.87
N GLN A 196 4.67 11.90 -14.89
CA GLN A 196 3.80 11.10 -15.75
C GLN A 196 3.08 10.02 -14.93
N GLY A 197 1.77 9.92 -15.12
CA GLY A 197 0.93 8.93 -14.44
C GLY A 197 0.57 9.25 -12.99
N ALA A 198 1.08 10.35 -12.41
CA ALA A 198 0.63 10.82 -11.11
C ALA A 198 -0.57 11.78 -11.24
N HIS A 199 -1.55 11.63 -10.36
CA HIS A 199 -2.77 12.45 -10.31
C HIS A 199 -2.73 13.38 -9.10
N PHE A 200 -2.78 14.68 -9.33
CA PHE A 200 -2.81 15.67 -8.26
C PHE A 200 -4.25 16.03 -7.91
N VAL A 201 -4.62 15.91 -6.63
CA VAL A 201 -6.00 16.10 -6.15
C VAL A 201 -6.05 17.03 -4.94
N ASP A 202 -7.21 17.62 -4.71
CA ASP A 202 -7.39 18.56 -3.60
C ASP A 202 -7.67 17.83 -2.28
N ASP A 203 -8.32 16.66 -2.34
CA ASP A 203 -8.56 15.76 -1.22
C ASP A 203 -8.13 14.34 -1.56
N LEU A 204 -7.24 13.78 -0.74
CA LEU A 204 -6.69 12.45 -0.90
C LEU A 204 -7.56 11.36 -0.22
N GLN A 205 -8.36 11.74 0.78
CA GLN A 205 -9.12 10.81 1.60
C GLN A 205 -10.04 9.88 0.78
N PRO A 206 -10.77 10.34 -0.25
CA PRO A 206 -11.62 9.46 -1.04
C PRO A 206 -10.82 8.37 -1.78
N TYR A 207 -9.63 8.69 -2.28
CA TYR A 207 -8.78 7.74 -2.99
C TYR A 207 -8.17 6.70 -2.04
N ILE A 208 -7.77 7.12 -0.84
CA ILE A 208 -7.31 6.23 0.23
C ILE A 208 -8.42 5.23 0.59
N GLU A 209 -9.62 5.72 0.87
CA GLU A 209 -10.73 4.86 1.29
C GLU A 209 -11.17 3.94 0.14
N ARG A 210 -11.20 4.41 -1.11
CA ARG A 210 -11.47 3.58 -2.29
C ARG A 210 -10.49 2.41 -2.41
N LYS A 211 -9.19 2.68 -2.33
CA LYS A 211 -8.18 1.62 -2.36
C LYS A 211 -8.35 0.66 -1.17
N LEU A 212 -8.62 1.19 0.02
CA LEU A 212 -8.80 0.39 1.22
C LEU A 212 -10.04 -0.52 1.14
N PHE A 213 -11.16 0.00 0.64
CA PHE A 213 -12.46 -0.68 0.64
C PHE A 213 -12.69 -1.51 -0.62
N THR A 214 -11.89 -1.32 -1.67
CA THR A 214 -11.96 -2.15 -2.87
C THR A 214 -10.76 -3.08 -2.96
N VAL A 215 -9.55 -2.55 -3.14
CA VAL A 215 -8.34 -3.37 -3.37
C VAL A 215 -7.98 -4.17 -2.13
N ASN A 216 -7.82 -3.51 -0.99
CA ASN A 216 -7.38 -4.20 0.22
C ASN A 216 -8.46 -5.16 0.76
N THR A 217 -9.74 -4.77 0.71
CA THR A 217 -10.88 -5.62 1.07
C THR A 217 -10.93 -6.88 0.22
N GLY A 218 -10.99 -6.72 -1.11
CA GLY A 218 -11.10 -7.86 -2.03
C GLY A 218 -9.91 -8.82 -1.91
N HIS A 219 -8.69 -8.27 -1.82
CA HIS A 219 -7.48 -9.09 -1.70
C HIS A 219 -7.43 -9.85 -0.38
N ALA A 220 -7.89 -9.24 0.72
CA ALA A 220 -7.97 -9.92 2.02
C ALA A 220 -9.02 -11.05 1.98
N ILE A 221 -10.21 -10.79 1.45
CA ILE A 221 -11.28 -11.80 1.38
C ILE A 221 -10.86 -12.97 0.49
N ALA A 222 -10.29 -12.69 -0.70
CA ALA A 222 -9.74 -13.72 -1.59
C ALA A 222 -8.69 -14.57 -0.87
N SER A 223 -7.80 -13.96 -0.08
CA SER A 223 -6.78 -14.68 0.67
C SER A 223 -7.39 -15.57 1.77
N TYR A 224 -8.33 -15.08 2.58
CA TYR A 224 -8.88 -15.89 3.67
C TYR A 224 -9.77 -17.03 3.17
N LEU A 225 -10.56 -16.80 2.12
CA LEU A 225 -11.36 -17.85 1.49
C LEU A 225 -10.48 -18.86 0.73
N GLY A 226 -9.42 -18.39 0.06
CA GLY A 226 -8.41 -19.24 -0.54
C GLY A 226 -7.75 -20.14 0.50
N TYR A 227 -7.35 -19.58 1.64
CA TYR A 227 -6.74 -20.33 2.74
C TYR A 227 -7.69 -21.39 3.29
N TYR A 228 -8.95 -20.99 3.54
CA TYR A 228 -10.01 -21.88 3.98
C TYR A 228 -10.22 -23.07 3.03
N LYS A 229 -10.13 -22.85 1.71
CA LYS A 229 -10.21 -23.91 0.69
C LYS A 229 -8.87 -24.59 0.37
N LYS A 230 -7.81 -24.35 1.16
CA LYS A 230 -6.46 -24.91 0.97
C LYS A 230 -5.83 -24.56 -0.40
N ILE A 231 -6.20 -23.41 -0.96
CA ILE A 231 -5.63 -22.87 -2.21
C ILE A 231 -4.37 -22.06 -1.89
N GLN A 232 -3.34 -22.22 -2.70
CA GLN A 232 -2.01 -21.67 -2.41
C GLN A 232 -1.89 -20.21 -2.83
N THR A 233 -2.46 -19.83 -3.98
CA THR A 233 -2.24 -18.51 -4.56
C THR A 233 -3.52 -17.72 -4.80
N ILE A 234 -3.41 -16.38 -4.80
CA ILE A 234 -4.55 -15.48 -5.03
C ILE A 234 -5.19 -15.71 -6.40
N GLN A 235 -4.38 -15.92 -7.44
CA GLN A 235 -4.91 -16.16 -8.77
C GLN A 235 -5.74 -17.44 -8.83
N GLU A 236 -5.28 -18.52 -8.18
CA GLU A 236 -6.05 -19.77 -8.09
C GLU A 236 -7.34 -19.58 -7.28
N ALA A 237 -7.29 -18.79 -6.20
CA ALA A 237 -8.45 -18.46 -5.40
C ALA A 237 -9.49 -17.70 -6.23
N MET A 238 -9.05 -16.73 -7.04
CA MET A 238 -9.94 -15.95 -7.91
C MET A 238 -10.43 -16.70 -9.15
N LYS A 239 -9.79 -17.80 -9.53
CA LYS A 239 -10.31 -18.75 -10.54
C LYS A 239 -11.44 -19.63 -10.00
N ASN A 240 -11.51 -19.83 -8.69
CA ASN A 240 -12.62 -20.53 -8.06
C ASN A 240 -13.88 -19.65 -8.11
N GLU A 241 -14.92 -20.09 -8.83
CA GLU A 241 -16.12 -19.29 -9.06
C GLU A 241 -16.86 -18.91 -7.77
N GLU A 242 -16.84 -19.78 -6.75
CA GLU A 242 -17.45 -19.49 -5.46
C GLU A 242 -16.71 -18.36 -4.74
N ILE A 243 -15.38 -18.46 -4.64
CA ILE A 243 -14.56 -17.42 -4.02
C ILE A 243 -14.70 -16.10 -4.78
N ARG A 244 -14.65 -16.13 -6.12
CA ARG A 244 -14.80 -14.92 -6.93
C ARG A 244 -16.16 -14.25 -6.69
N SER A 245 -17.24 -15.03 -6.65
CA SER A 245 -18.58 -14.51 -6.37
C SER A 245 -18.68 -13.90 -4.96
N ASP A 246 -18.05 -14.51 -3.96
CA ASP A 246 -18.01 -13.95 -2.60
C ASP A 246 -17.23 -12.63 -2.53
N VAL A 247 -16.10 -12.55 -3.24
CA VAL A 247 -15.29 -11.32 -3.33
C VAL A 247 -16.07 -10.23 -4.04
N GLU A 248 -16.65 -10.50 -5.22
CA GLU A 248 -17.51 -9.58 -5.96
C GLU A 248 -18.62 -9.00 -5.07
N LYS A 249 -19.34 -9.87 -4.37
CA LYS A 249 -20.40 -9.47 -3.46
C LYS A 249 -19.92 -8.52 -2.36
N ALA A 250 -18.80 -8.85 -1.72
CA ALA A 250 -18.22 -8.00 -0.69
C ALA A 250 -17.76 -6.63 -1.25
N LEU A 251 -17.24 -6.61 -2.48
CA LEU A 251 -16.81 -5.38 -3.16
C LEU A 251 -17.98 -4.50 -3.58
N HIS A 252 -19.12 -5.08 -4.00
CA HIS A 252 -20.33 -4.29 -4.23
C HIS A 252 -20.88 -3.70 -2.92
N GLU A 253 -20.84 -4.46 -1.82
CA GLU A 253 -21.25 -3.97 -0.50
C GLU A 253 -20.36 -2.80 -0.04
N SER A 254 -19.03 -2.96 -0.05
CA SER A 254 -18.11 -1.88 0.33
C SER A 254 -18.12 -0.71 -0.69
N GLY A 255 -18.36 -1.00 -1.97
CA GLY A 255 -18.49 0.01 -3.01
C GLY A 255 -19.74 0.88 -2.86
N ALA A 256 -20.87 0.30 -2.44
CA ALA A 256 -22.09 1.06 -2.15
C ALA A 256 -21.88 2.08 -1.03
N VAL A 257 -21.05 1.75 -0.02
CA VAL A 257 -20.63 2.71 1.02
C VAL A 257 -19.91 3.90 0.40
N LEU A 258 -18.91 3.65 -0.45
CA LEU A 258 -18.11 4.70 -1.09
C LEU A 258 -18.97 5.60 -1.99
N VAL A 259 -19.82 5.01 -2.82
CA VAL A 259 -20.74 5.74 -3.72
C VAL A 259 -21.66 6.66 -2.92
N LYS A 260 -22.28 6.15 -1.85
CA LYS A 260 -23.19 6.94 -1.00
C LYS A 260 -22.45 8.02 -0.22
N LYS A 261 -21.26 7.72 0.32
CA LYS A 261 -20.47 8.63 1.14
C LYS A 261 -19.89 9.80 0.35
N TYR A 262 -19.39 9.53 -0.86
CA TYR A 262 -18.70 10.53 -1.69
C TYR A 262 -19.54 11.08 -2.84
N GLY A 263 -20.77 10.60 -3.02
CA GLY A 263 -21.65 11.03 -4.12
C GLY A 263 -21.10 10.69 -5.50
N TRP A 264 -20.35 9.60 -5.61
CA TRP A 264 -19.72 9.18 -6.86
C TRP A 264 -20.71 8.60 -7.85
N ASN A 265 -20.30 8.57 -9.12
CA ASN A 265 -21.03 7.84 -10.14
C ASN A 265 -20.89 6.33 -9.90
N GLU A 266 -22.02 5.65 -9.74
CA GLU A 266 -22.09 4.21 -9.47
C GLU A 266 -21.43 3.37 -10.57
N SER A 267 -21.67 3.71 -11.85
CA SER A 267 -21.11 2.96 -13.00
C SER A 267 -19.59 3.13 -13.14
N GLU A 268 -19.05 4.29 -12.76
CA GLU A 268 -17.60 4.52 -12.73
C GLU A 268 -16.95 3.70 -11.61
N HIS A 269 -17.59 3.64 -10.44
CA HIS A 269 -17.09 2.83 -9.33
C HIS A 269 -17.21 1.33 -9.61
N GLU A 270 -18.29 0.89 -10.26
CA GLU A 270 -18.44 -0.48 -10.72
C GLU A 270 -17.34 -0.86 -11.71
N SER A 271 -17.02 0.02 -12.67
CA SER A 271 -15.90 -0.19 -13.59
C SER A 271 -14.56 -0.32 -12.86
N TYR A 272 -14.39 0.41 -11.74
CA TYR A 272 -13.21 0.27 -10.88
C TYR A 272 -13.20 -1.10 -10.18
N ILE A 273 -14.32 -1.55 -9.60
CA ILE A 273 -14.45 -2.90 -8.99
C ILE A 273 -14.07 -3.99 -9.99
N GLN A 274 -14.62 -3.95 -11.21
CA GLN A 274 -14.30 -4.92 -12.26
C GLN A 274 -12.82 -4.90 -12.62
N LYS A 275 -12.21 -3.72 -12.73
CA LYS A 275 -10.76 -3.60 -12.92
C LYS A 275 -9.97 -4.26 -11.79
N ILE A 276 -10.40 -4.12 -10.53
CA ILE A 276 -9.75 -4.75 -9.38
C ILE A 276 -9.87 -6.27 -9.44
N ILE A 277 -11.03 -6.81 -9.78
CA ILE A 277 -11.23 -8.26 -9.93
C ILE A 277 -10.30 -8.81 -11.01
N GLN A 278 -10.19 -8.15 -12.15
CA GLN A 278 -9.27 -8.55 -13.23
C GLN A 278 -7.80 -8.51 -12.78
N ARG A 279 -7.40 -7.54 -11.94
CA ARG A 279 -6.05 -7.49 -11.37
C ARG A 279 -5.74 -8.73 -10.53
N PHE A 280 -6.69 -9.20 -9.72
CA PHE A 280 -6.49 -10.41 -8.91
C PHE A 280 -6.50 -11.70 -9.74
N MET A 281 -7.11 -11.68 -10.93
CA MET A 281 -7.16 -12.82 -11.85
C MET A 281 -5.95 -12.90 -12.80
N ASN A 282 -5.06 -11.90 -12.78
CA ASN A 282 -3.93 -11.81 -13.70
C ASN A 282 -3.04 -13.07 -13.59
N PRO A 283 -2.88 -13.88 -14.66
CA PRO A 283 -2.11 -15.11 -14.59
C PRO A 283 -0.61 -14.89 -14.46
N SER A 284 -0.11 -13.72 -14.87
CA SER A 284 1.30 -13.37 -14.87
C SER A 284 1.73 -12.75 -13.53
N ILE A 285 0.78 -12.46 -12.62
CA ILE A 285 1.05 -12.02 -11.24
C ILE A 285 0.19 -12.80 -10.29
N SER A 286 0.85 -13.63 -9.48
CA SER A 286 0.21 -14.27 -8.36
C SER A 286 1.00 -14.02 -7.08
N ASP A 287 0.28 -14.15 -5.98
CA ASP A 287 0.80 -13.96 -4.65
C ASP A 287 0.34 -15.11 -3.77
N GLU A 288 1.17 -15.47 -2.80
CA GLU A 288 0.85 -16.53 -1.86
C GLU A 288 -0.28 -16.07 -0.94
N VAL A 289 -1.31 -16.91 -0.82
CA VAL A 289 -2.47 -16.66 0.03
C VAL A 289 -2.02 -16.33 1.46
N VAL A 290 -1.10 -17.11 2.02
CA VAL A 290 -0.60 -16.88 3.39
C VAL A 290 0.16 -15.55 3.54
N ARG A 291 0.83 -15.09 2.47
CA ARG A 291 1.51 -13.78 2.48
C ARG A 291 0.49 -12.66 2.46
N VAL A 292 -0.54 -12.79 1.64
CA VAL A 292 -1.60 -11.78 1.55
C VAL A 292 -2.44 -11.78 2.81
N ALA A 293 -2.74 -12.94 3.41
CA ALA A 293 -3.57 -13.14 4.59
C ALA A 293 -2.91 -12.72 5.92
N ARG A 294 -1.58 -12.59 5.96
CA ARG A 294 -0.82 -12.23 7.17
C ARG A 294 -1.32 -11.01 7.93
N SER A 295 -1.00 -10.93 9.22
CA SER A 295 -1.45 -9.91 10.18
C SER A 295 -2.98 -9.78 10.24
N PRO A 296 -3.71 -10.86 10.59
CA PRO A 296 -5.17 -10.84 10.64
C PRO A 296 -5.72 -9.88 11.71
N ILE A 297 -5.07 -9.72 12.87
CA ILE A 297 -5.54 -8.81 13.93
C ILE A 297 -5.55 -7.37 13.42
N ARG A 298 -4.47 -6.93 12.76
CA ARG A 298 -4.41 -5.59 12.15
C ARG A 298 -5.54 -5.38 11.15
N LYS A 299 -5.83 -6.36 10.29
CA LYS A 299 -6.88 -6.27 9.26
C LYS A 299 -8.30 -6.40 9.78
N LEU A 300 -8.45 -6.98 10.97
CA LEU A 300 -9.69 -7.05 11.74
C LEU A 300 -9.96 -5.73 12.48
N GLY A 301 -9.01 -4.78 12.49
CA GLY A 301 -9.18 -3.50 13.17
C GLY A 301 -10.42 -2.73 12.72
N ALA A 302 -11.04 -2.00 13.67
CA ALA A 302 -12.31 -1.28 13.50
C ALA A 302 -12.39 -0.40 12.24
N ASN A 303 -11.29 0.26 11.89
CA ASN A 303 -11.20 1.19 10.75
C ASN A 303 -10.41 0.63 9.56
N ASP A 304 -10.05 -0.67 9.58
CA ASP A 304 -9.32 -1.30 8.47
C ASP A 304 -10.32 -1.91 7.45
N ARG A 305 -9.79 -2.65 6.48
CA ARG A 305 -10.43 -3.06 5.22
C ARG A 305 -11.65 -3.98 5.34
N LEU A 306 -11.99 -4.51 6.51
CA LEU A 306 -13.11 -5.44 6.67
C LEU A 306 -14.20 -4.90 7.59
N ILE A 307 -13.85 -4.56 8.84
CA ILE A 307 -14.82 -4.04 9.82
C ILE A 307 -15.28 -2.64 9.45
N GLY A 308 -14.36 -1.77 9.03
CA GLY A 308 -14.68 -0.41 8.60
C GLY A 308 -15.80 -0.34 7.55
N PRO A 309 -15.68 -1.02 6.39
CA PRO A 309 -16.75 -1.02 5.40
C PRO A 309 -18.01 -1.75 5.90
N ALA A 310 -17.89 -2.79 6.72
CA ALA A 310 -19.06 -3.53 7.21
C ALA A 310 -19.93 -2.70 8.17
N VAL A 311 -19.30 -1.96 9.08
CA VAL A 311 -19.97 -1.02 9.99
C VAL A 311 -20.60 0.12 9.20
N GLN A 312 -19.82 0.77 8.31
CA GLN A 312 -20.36 1.87 7.49
C GLN A 312 -21.52 1.41 6.61
N TYR A 313 -21.49 0.19 6.07
CA TYR A 313 -22.62 -0.38 5.32
C TYR A 313 -23.85 -0.53 6.20
N TYR A 314 -23.69 -1.12 7.40
CA TYR A 314 -24.80 -1.27 8.33
C TYR A 314 -25.40 0.08 8.73
N ASP A 315 -24.57 1.06 9.05
CA ASP A 315 -25.02 2.40 9.45
C ASP A 315 -25.75 3.14 8.32
N LEU A 316 -25.26 3.01 7.09
CA LEU A 316 -25.83 3.70 5.93
C LEU A 316 -27.10 3.04 5.38
N PHE A 317 -27.23 1.73 5.50
CA PHE A 317 -28.28 0.95 4.82
C PHE A 317 -29.21 0.19 5.76
N GLY A 318 -28.89 0.09 7.05
CA GLY A 318 -29.68 -0.66 8.04
C GLY A 318 -29.69 -2.18 7.77
N GLN A 319 -28.70 -2.69 7.04
CA GLN A 319 -28.64 -4.07 6.58
C GLN A 319 -27.26 -4.68 6.86
N VAL A 320 -27.24 -6.00 7.12
CA VAL A 320 -26.00 -6.75 7.31
C VAL A 320 -25.36 -7.07 5.94
N PRO A 321 -24.11 -6.66 5.67
CA PRO A 321 -23.40 -6.97 4.43
C PRO A 321 -22.91 -8.42 4.45
N ARG A 322 -23.56 -9.29 3.69
CA ARG A 322 -23.34 -10.74 3.77
C ARG A 322 -21.98 -11.15 3.19
N GLY A 323 -21.52 -10.49 2.13
CA GLY A 323 -20.20 -10.73 1.53
C GLY A 323 -19.07 -10.37 2.49
N LEU A 324 -19.10 -9.16 3.06
CA LEU A 324 -18.13 -8.72 4.06
C LEU A 324 -18.15 -9.63 5.30
N VAL A 325 -19.34 -10.02 5.77
CA VAL A 325 -19.50 -10.97 6.91
C VAL A 325 -18.83 -12.32 6.61
N LYS A 326 -18.98 -12.87 5.41
CA LYS A 326 -18.30 -14.13 5.03
C LYS A 326 -16.78 -13.96 5.01
N GLY A 327 -16.28 -12.85 4.49
CA GLY A 327 -14.86 -12.52 4.51
C GLY A 327 -14.28 -12.40 5.92
N ILE A 328 -14.99 -11.73 6.84
CA ILE A 328 -14.59 -11.60 8.25
C ILE A 328 -14.61 -12.98 8.94
N ALA A 329 -15.65 -13.79 8.71
CA ALA A 329 -15.72 -15.14 9.25
C ALA A 329 -14.55 -16.02 8.77
N ALA A 330 -14.17 -15.92 7.49
CA ALA A 330 -13.01 -16.62 6.95
C ALA A 330 -11.68 -16.12 7.58
N LEU A 331 -11.54 -14.82 7.84
CA LEU A 331 -10.39 -14.27 8.58
C LEU A 331 -10.27 -14.90 9.96
N LEU A 332 -11.38 -15.03 10.70
CA LEU A 332 -11.39 -15.62 12.04
C LEU A 332 -11.01 -17.11 12.04
N LEU A 333 -11.09 -17.80 10.90
CA LEU A 333 -10.63 -19.18 10.72
C LEU A 333 -9.16 -19.29 10.30
N PHE A 334 -8.47 -18.17 10.05
CA PHE A 334 -7.08 -18.19 9.64
C PHE A 334 -6.17 -18.57 10.82
N ASP A 335 -5.59 -19.78 10.75
CA ASP A 335 -4.84 -20.44 11.81
C ASP A 335 -3.36 -20.69 11.46
N TYR A 336 -2.81 -19.91 10.52
CA TYR A 336 -1.45 -20.09 10.03
C TYR A 336 -0.40 -19.90 11.14
N GLU A 337 0.24 -21.00 11.54
CA GLU A 337 1.14 -21.09 12.72
C GLU A 337 2.36 -20.17 12.67
N ASN A 338 2.82 -19.83 11.46
CA ASN A 338 3.99 -18.96 11.27
C ASN A 338 3.65 -17.47 11.35
N ASP A 339 2.38 -17.11 11.58
CA ASP A 339 1.94 -15.74 11.82
C ASP A 339 1.54 -15.56 13.30
N LYS A 340 2.29 -14.71 14.01
CA LYS A 340 2.07 -14.42 15.43
C LYS A 340 0.68 -13.83 15.71
N GLU A 341 0.16 -12.99 14.81
CA GLU A 341 -1.19 -12.41 14.97
C GLU A 341 -2.26 -13.47 14.72
N ALA A 342 -2.05 -14.41 13.79
CA ALA A 342 -2.98 -15.52 13.59
C ALA A 342 -3.03 -16.43 14.83
N VAL A 343 -1.87 -16.81 15.38
CA VAL A 343 -1.78 -17.61 16.60
C VAL A 343 -2.48 -16.91 17.78
N ALA A 344 -2.22 -15.62 17.98
CA ALA A 344 -2.86 -14.84 19.04
C ALA A 344 -4.39 -14.76 18.85
N LEU A 345 -4.86 -14.56 17.61
CA LEU A 345 -6.29 -14.53 17.29
C LEU A 345 -6.95 -15.86 17.62
N GLN A 346 -6.36 -16.98 17.20
CA GLN A 346 -6.90 -18.32 17.48
C GLN A 346 -6.95 -18.62 18.97
N GLN A 347 -5.92 -18.23 19.73
CA GLN A 347 -5.92 -18.38 21.20
C GLN A 347 -7.05 -17.60 21.87
N THR A 348 -7.31 -16.36 21.43
CA THR A 348 -8.43 -15.55 21.95
C THR A 348 -9.77 -16.20 21.62
N ILE A 349 -9.96 -16.68 20.38
CA ILE A 349 -11.20 -17.37 19.97
C ILE A 349 -11.42 -18.65 20.79
N GLN A 350 -10.39 -19.47 20.97
CA GLN A 350 -10.47 -20.72 21.75
C GLN A 350 -10.78 -20.47 23.23
N LYS A 351 -10.20 -19.43 23.82
CA LYS A 351 -10.34 -19.11 25.24
C LYS A 351 -11.65 -18.39 25.57
N SER A 352 -12.07 -17.47 24.71
CA SER A 352 -13.09 -16.47 25.03
C SER A 352 -14.20 -16.33 23.98
N GLY A 353 -14.11 -17.03 22.86
CA GLY A 353 -15.12 -17.03 21.80
C GLY A 353 -14.92 -15.93 20.75
N VAL A 354 -15.71 -16.03 19.67
CA VAL A 354 -15.66 -15.11 18.53
C VAL A 354 -16.10 -13.71 18.93
N GLU A 355 -17.11 -13.59 19.77
CA GLU A 355 -17.64 -12.30 20.22
C GLU A 355 -16.59 -11.50 21.00
N GLU A 356 -15.80 -12.16 21.87
CA GLU A 356 -14.71 -11.49 22.59
C GLU A 356 -13.60 -11.05 21.64
N ALA A 357 -13.23 -11.89 20.66
CA ALA A 357 -12.21 -11.53 19.68
C ALA A 357 -12.64 -10.29 18.86
N LEU A 358 -13.91 -10.22 18.45
CA LEU A 358 -14.46 -9.06 17.73
C LEU A 358 -14.53 -7.83 18.64
N PHE A 359 -14.94 -7.96 19.90
CA PHE A 359 -14.91 -6.86 20.84
C PHE A 359 -13.49 -6.31 21.04
N GLN A 360 -12.52 -7.20 21.29
CA GLN A 360 -11.15 -6.83 21.59
C GLN A 360 -10.41 -6.21 20.38
N TYR A 361 -10.54 -6.80 19.20
CA TYR A 361 -9.73 -6.41 18.03
C TYR A 361 -10.49 -5.54 17.02
N ALA A 362 -11.80 -5.75 16.86
CA ALA A 362 -12.65 -4.99 15.95
C ALA A 362 -13.41 -3.84 16.64
N GLN A 363 -13.36 -3.74 17.98
CA GLN A 363 -14.11 -2.74 18.76
C GLN A 363 -15.62 -2.78 18.48
N LEU A 364 -16.15 -3.97 18.21
CA LEU A 364 -17.58 -4.19 18.02
C LEU A 364 -18.23 -4.66 19.33
N GLU A 365 -19.27 -3.96 19.77
CA GLU A 365 -20.10 -4.41 20.90
C GLU A 365 -20.70 -5.79 20.62
N LYS A 366 -20.74 -6.64 21.65
CA LYS A 366 -21.07 -8.07 21.49
C LYS A 366 -22.49 -8.29 20.98
N GLU A 367 -23.40 -7.39 21.30
CA GLU A 367 -24.80 -7.40 20.89
C GLU A 367 -25.02 -6.80 19.49
N HIS A 368 -23.97 -6.26 18.86
CA HIS A 368 -24.09 -5.64 17.54
C HIS A 368 -24.57 -6.66 16.50
N PRO A 369 -25.53 -6.33 15.60
CA PRO A 369 -26.06 -7.29 14.62
C PRO A 369 -25.00 -7.91 13.69
N LEU A 370 -23.93 -7.16 13.40
CA LEU A 370 -22.77 -7.71 12.68
C LEU A 370 -22.08 -8.84 13.45
N VAL A 371 -21.90 -8.72 14.77
CA VAL A 371 -21.25 -9.77 15.59
C VAL A 371 -22.06 -11.06 15.54
N ILE A 372 -23.38 -10.96 15.65
CA ILE A 372 -24.30 -12.10 15.54
C ILE A 372 -24.16 -12.77 14.16
N ALA A 373 -24.17 -11.98 13.09
CA ALA A 373 -24.04 -12.49 11.73
C ALA A 373 -22.68 -13.15 11.48
N ILE A 374 -21.59 -12.53 11.93
CA ILE A 374 -20.22 -13.06 11.82
C ILE A 374 -20.09 -14.37 12.57
N LYS A 375 -20.58 -14.45 13.82
CA LYS A 375 -20.56 -15.68 14.62
C LYS A 375 -21.31 -16.84 13.93
N ASN A 376 -22.49 -16.56 13.39
CA ASN A 376 -23.28 -17.56 12.69
C ASN A 376 -22.56 -18.05 11.42
N GLN A 377 -21.99 -17.13 10.64
CA GLN A 377 -21.24 -17.45 9.43
C GLN A 377 -19.96 -18.24 9.75
N PHE A 378 -19.21 -17.85 10.79
CA PHE A 378 -18.05 -18.57 11.31
C PHE A 378 -18.42 -20.01 11.66
N SER A 379 -19.49 -20.19 12.45
CA SER A 379 -19.97 -21.52 12.87
C SER A 379 -20.36 -22.40 11.68
N GLY A 380 -20.95 -21.81 10.63
CA GLY A 380 -21.28 -22.51 9.38
C GLY A 380 -20.02 -23.01 8.67
N LEU A 381 -19.06 -22.11 8.42
CA LEU A 381 -17.79 -22.44 7.76
C LEU A 381 -16.96 -23.46 8.56
N SER A 382 -16.95 -23.39 9.89
CA SER A 382 -16.23 -24.37 10.72
C SER A 382 -16.81 -25.78 10.55
N ARG A 383 -18.13 -25.94 10.45
CA ARG A 383 -18.77 -27.25 10.28
C ARG A 383 -18.47 -27.85 8.91
N GLU A 384 -18.48 -27.03 7.87
CA GLU A 384 -18.11 -27.45 6.51
C GLU A 384 -16.66 -27.92 6.45
N ASN A 385 -15.73 -27.26 7.16
CA ASN A 385 -14.31 -27.63 7.17
C ASN A 385 -14.03 -28.97 7.86
N VAL A 386 -14.82 -29.35 8.88
CA VAL A 386 -14.71 -30.68 9.52
C VAL A 386 -15.15 -31.81 8.57
N ASN A 387 -15.95 -31.49 7.55
CA ASN A 387 -16.47 -32.46 6.60
C ASN A 387 -15.68 -32.53 5.27
N MET A 388 -14.61 -31.74 5.13
CA MET A 388 -13.68 -31.72 3.97
C MET A 388 -12.33 -32.34 4.34
#